data_AF-A0A2T6IEP5-F1
#
_entry.id   AF-A0A2T6IEP5-F1
#
_cell.length_a   1.000
_cell.length_b   1.000
_cell.length_c   1.000
_cell.angle_alpha   90.00
_cell.angle_beta   90.00
_cell.angle_gamma   90.00
#
_symmetry.space_group_name_H-M   'P 1'
#
loop_
_entity.id
_entity.type
_entity.pdbx_description
1 polymer ?
#
loop_
_entity_poly.entity_id
_entity_poly.type
_entity_poly.pdbx_seq_one_letter_code
_entity_poly.pdbx_strand_id
1 'polypeptide(L)'
;VPLVVVNPFLVEAFLMDWAVHDPLQNQADFDSLELDQSVYMEKNLSMLSLSLEALGDEQDKLQRYQRESLKQQQLQKQLLERRRLENDQRRLRGEPLLPADLDGPAFRKIDPPSQLNTLMMSSQAQLQCEEINAACSETLGKMFLLHWGNLRKKQTPAGLSAAVAAAAADAK
;
A
#
# COMPACT_ATOMS: atom_id res chain seq x y z
N VAL A 1 10.97 41.51 14.88
CA VAL A 1 10.87 41.22 13.43
C VAL A 1 12.13 40.48 13.02
N PRO A 2 12.07 39.23 12.52
CA PRO A 2 13.28 38.52 12.10
C PRO A 2 13.80 39.09 10.77
N LEU A 3 15.09 39.37 10.71
CA LEU A 3 15.78 39.80 9.49
C LEU A 3 16.30 38.57 8.77
N VAL A 4 15.82 38.32 7.56
CA VAL A 4 16.32 37.26 6.67
C VAL A 4 17.11 37.95 5.57
N VAL A 5 18.44 37.82 5.61
CA VAL A 5 19.33 38.33 4.57
C VAL A 5 19.52 37.21 3.54
N VAL A 6 19.06 37.45 2.31
CA VAL A 6 19.22 36.51 1.19
C VAL A 6 20.25 37.09 0.24
N ASN A 7 21.47 36.56 0.25
CA ASN A 7 22.47 36.86 -0.77
C ASN A 7 22.90 35.55 -1.45
N PRO A 8 22.36 35.24 -2.64
CA PRO A 8 22.61 33.97 -3.30
C PRO A 8 24.08 33.78 -3.69
N PHE A 9 24.77 34.85 -4.11
CA PHE A 9 26.17 34.78 -4.53
C PHE A 9 27.12 34.50 -3.37
N LEU A 10 26.83 35.06 -2.20
CA LEU A 10 27.63 34.81 -1.00
C LEU A 10 27.41 33.38 -0.49
N VAL A 11 26.16 32.91 -0.54
CA VAL A 11 25.81 31.52 -0.18
C VAL A 11 26.46 30.53 -1.15
N GLU A 12 26.45 30.81 -2.45
CA GLU A 12 27.09 29.95 -3.46
C GLU A 12 28.62 29.93 -3.30
N ALA A 13 29.26 31.09 -3.14
CA ALA A 13 30.70 31.17 -2.87
C ALA A 13 31.07 30.42 -1.57
N PHE A 14 30.25 30.55 -0.53
CA PHE A 14 30.42 29.83 0.72
C PHE A 14 30.23 28.31 0.55
N LEU A 15 29.20 27.87 -0.18
CA LEU A 15 28.97 26.44 -0.44
C LEU A 15 30.08 25.82 -1.30
N MET A 16 30.65 26.57 -2.25
CA MET A 16 31.80 26.13 -3.05
C MET A 16 33.08 26.04 -2.21
N ASP A 17 33.34 27.05 -1.37
CA ASP A 17 34.47 27.04 -0.44
C ASP A 17 34.35 25.88 0.57
N TRP A 18 33.15 25.68 1.10
CA TRP A 18 32.84 24.57 2.00
C TRP A 18 33.02 23.19 1.33
N ALA A 19 32.52 23.03 0.10
CA ALA A 19 32.66 21.80 -0.68
C ALA A 19 34.12 21.42 -0.99
N VAL A 20 35.02 22.39 -1.07
CA VAL A 20 36.44 22.17 -1.37
C VAL A 20 37.27 21.96 -0.10
N HIS A 21 36.92 22.62 1.00
CA HIS A 21 37.73 22.67 2.21
C HIS A 21 37.33 21.70 3.31
N ASP A 22 36.13 21.09 3.25
CA ASP A 22 35.70 20.12 4.28
C ASP A 22 36.16 18.68 3.97
N PRO A 23 37.07 18.08 4.77
CA PRO A 23 37.54 16.71 4.55
C PRO A 23 36.45 15.64 4.74
N LEU A 24 35.33 15.98 5.39
CA LEU A 24 34.19 15.06 5.56
C LEU A 24 33.38 14.88 4.28
N GLN A 25 33.31 15.90 3.42
CA GLN A 25 32.59 15.83 2.14
C GLN A 25 33.36 15.03 1.07
N ASN A 26 34.67 14.84 1.29
CA ASN A 26 35.52 13.97 0.49
C ASN A 26 35.45 12.50 0.94
N GLN A 27 34.72 12.20 2.02
CA GLN A 27 34.28 10.84 2.30
C GLN A 27 33.08 10.57 1.40
N ALA A 28 33.21 9.62 0.48
CA ALA A 28 32.08 9.23 -0.34
C ALA A 28 30.94 8.73 0.58
N ASP A 29 29.77 9.37 0.50
CA ASP A 29 28.55 8.97 1.22
C ASP A 29 28.09 7.59 0.72
N PHE A 30 28.63 6.55 1.34
CA PHE A 30 28.25 5.16 1.08
C PHE A 30 26.97 4.75 1.82
N ASP A 31 26.45 5.57 2.74
CA ASP A 31 25.17 5.36 3.42
C ASP A 31 24.02 5.22 2.41
N SER A 32 24.07 5.97 1.31
CA SER A 32 23.09 5.82 0.23
C SER A 32 23.17 4.46 -0.48
N LEU A 33 24.28 3.75 -0.41
CA LEU A 33 24.52 2.45 -1.03
C LEU A 33 24.31 1.28 -0.05
N GLU A 34 23.90 1.54 1.19
CA GLU A 34 23.58 0.48 2.13
C GLU A 34 22.42 -0.38 1.62
N LEU A 35 22.63 -1.70 1.64
CA LEU A 35 21.65 -2.71 1.26
C LEU A 35 20.84 -3.24 2.44
N ASP A 36 21.23 -2.92 3.68
CA ASP A 36 20.56 -3.44 4.86
C ASP A 36 19.24 -2.69 5.12
N GLN A 37 18.23 -2.97 4.29
CA GLN A 37 16.85 -2.52 4.47
C GLN A 37 15.95 -3.64 5.02
N SER A 38 16.53 -4.71 5.57
CA SER A 38 15.81 -5.90 6.03
C SER A 38 14.73 -5.57 7.07
N VAL A 39 15.11 -4.81 8.10
CA VAL A 39 14.23 -4.39 9.21
C VAL A 39 13.10 -3.47 8.73
N TYR A 40 13.40 -2.57 7.78
CA TYR A 40 12.42 -1.68 7.18
C TYR A 40 11.37 -2.45 6.39
N MET A 41 11.80 -3.38 5.53
CA MET A 41 10.92 -4.23 4.74
C MET A 41 10.08 -5.16 5.61
N GLU A 42 10.68 -5.79 6.63
CA GLU A 42 9.96 -6.66 7.57
C GLU A 42 8.84 -5.90 8.28
N LYS A 43 9.12 -4.68 8.74
CA LYS A 43 8.13 -3.83 9.39
C LYS A 43 6.97 -3.47 8.45
N ASN A 44 7.26 -3.07 7.21
CA ASN A 44 6.22 -2.72 6.24
C ASN A 44 5.37 -3.92 5.83
N LEU A 45 5.99 -5.09 5.66
CA LEU A 45 5.27 -6.35 5.39
C LEU A 45 4.41 -6.77 6.59
N SER A 46 4.90 -6.61 7.82
CA SER A 46 4.13 -6.89 9.04
C SER A 46 2.91 -5.96 9.13
N MET A 47 3.09 -4.65 8.90
CA MET A 47 1.98 -3.71 8.90
C MET A 47 0.96 -3.99 7.79
N LEU A 48 1.43 -4.41 6.61
CA LEU A 48 0.55 -4.82 5.52
C LEU A 48 -0.28 -6.04 5.91
N SER A 49 0.33 -7.06 6.53
CA SER A 49 -0.39 -8.23 7.03
C SER A 49 -1.50 -7.83 8.01
N LEU A 50 -1.18 -6.96 8.99
CA LEU A 50 -2.16 -6.49 9.98
C LEU A 50 -3.31 -5.70 9.34
N SER A 51 -3.01 -4.84 8.35
CA SER A 51 -4.05 -4.08 7.65
C SER A 51 -4.98 -4.99 6.82
N LEU A 52 -4.43 -6.05 6.22
CA LEU A 52 -5.20 -7.04 5.45
C LEU A 52 -6.06 -7.93 6.35
N GLU A 53 -5.56 -8.35 7.51
CA GLU A 53 -6.34 -9.09 8.50
C GLU A 53 -7.53 -8.25 8.99
N ALA A 54 -7.29 -6.98 9.37
CA ALA A 54 -8.33 -6.07 9.79
C ALA A 54 -9.38 -5.80 8.69
N LEU A 55 -8.94 -5.71 7.43
CA LEU A 55 -9.84 -5.58 6.28
C LEU A 55 -10.69 -6.85 6.08
N GLY A 56 -10.11 -8.03 6.32
CA GLY A 56 -10.83 -9.31 6.31
C GLY A 56 -11.95 -9.36 7.34
N ASP A 57 -11.68 -8.90 8.57
CA ASP A 57 -12.69 -8.84 9.64
C ASP A 57 -13.85 -7.89 9.30
N GLU A 58 -13.56 -6.72 8.73
CA GLU A 58 -14.59 -5.79 8.27
C GLU A 58 -15.41 -6.36 7.08
N GLN A 59 -14.75 -7.09 6.18
CA GLN A 59 -15.41 -7.79 5.08
C GLN A 59 -16.39 -8.85 5.59
N ASP A 60 -16.02 -9.61 6.62
CA ASP A 60 -16.89 -10.60 7.25
C ASP A 60 -18.13 -9.96 7.89
N LYS A 61 -17.97 -8.80 8.54
CA LYS A 61 -19.11 -8.02 9.08
C LYS A 61 -20.05 -7.58 7.96
N LEU A 62 -19.51 -7.08 6.85
CA LEU A 62 -20.29 -6.70 5.66
C LEU A 62 -21.04 -7.90 5.07
N GLN A 63 -20.40 -9.06 4.95
CA GLN A 63 -21.04 -10.26 4.44
C GLN A 63 -22.16 -10.77 5.36
N ARG A 64 -21.99 -10.68 6.69
CA ARG A 64 -23.05 -11.03 7.65
C ARG A 64 -24.25 -10.09 7.50
N TYR A 65 -24.00 -8.79 7.46
CA TYR A 65 -25.03 -7.78 7.21
C TYR A 65 -25.80 -8.04 5.90
N GLN A 66 -25.10 -8.31 4.80
CA GLN A 66 -25.74 -8.60 3.51
C GLN A 66 -26.63 -9.85 3.58
N ARG A 67 -26.16 -10.92 4.24
CA ARG A 67 -26.93 -12.15 4.42
C ARG A 67 -28.20 -11.93 5.26
N GLU A 68 -28.10 -11.17 6.35
CA GLU A 68 -29.24 -10.88 7.22
C GLU A 68 -30.24 -9.94 6.56
N SER A 69 -29.77 -8.88 5.90
CA SER A 69 -30.61 -7.97 5.12
C SER A 69 -31.37 -8.70 4.01
N LEU A 70 -30.71 -9.61 3.28
CA LEU A 70 -31.36 -10.38 2.23
C LEU A 70 -32.46 -11.29 2.78
N LYS A 71 -32.19 -11.99 3.89
CA LYS A 71 -33.18 -12.83 4.56
C LYS A 71 -34.40 -12.00 5.01
N GLN A 72 -34.15 -10.85 5.61
CA GLN A 72 -35.22 -9.95 6.05
C GLN A 72 -36.05 -9.44 4.86
N GLN A 73 -35.40 -9.06 3.76
CA GLN A 73 -36.07 -8.62 2.54
C GLN A 73 -36.94 -9.73 1.92
N GLN A 74 -36.45 -10.98 1.91
CA GLN A 74 -37.22 -12.13 1.43
C GLN A 74 -38.45 -12.39 2.31
N LEU A 75 -38.27 -12.37 3.64
CA LEU A 75 -39.36 -12.58 4.59
C LEU A 75 -40.43 -11.48 4.48
N GLN A 76 -40.00 -10.23 4.28
CA GLN A 76 -40.91 -9.11 4.03
C GLN A 76 -41.71 -9.29 2.73
N LYS A 77 -41.07 -9.71 1.63
CA LYS A 77 -41.75 -9.99 0.36
C LYS A 77 -42.78 -11.11 0.51
N GLN A 78 -42.42 -12.22 1.16
CA GLN A 78 -43.33 -13.34 1.40
C GLN A 78 -44.55 -12.94 2.22
N LEU A 79 -44.37 -12.12 3.26
CA LEU A 79 -45.51 -11.61 4.04
C LEU A 79 -46.39 -10.65 3.24
N LEU A 80 -45.80 -9.77 2.44
CA LEU A 80 -46.55 -8.87 1.55
C LEU A 80 -47.39 -9.67 0.55
N GLU A 81 -46.82 -10.69 -0.09
CA GLU A 81 -47.53 -11.57 -1.01
C GLU A 81 -48.67 -12.32 -0.31
N ARG A 82 -48.42 -12.88 0.88
CA ARG A 82 -49.46 -13.55 1.68
C ARG A 82 -50.60 -12.61 2.03
N ARG A 83 -50.29 -11.39 2.49
CA ARG A 83 -51.29 -10.36 2.80
C ARG A 83 -52.07 -9.92 1.56
N ARG A 84 -51.42 -9.82 0.40
CA ARG A 84 -52.08 -9.50 -0.87
C ARG A 84 -53.14 -10.54 -1.23
N LEU A 85 -52.78 -11.83 -1.15
CA LEU A 85 -53.71 -12.93 -1.41
C LEU A 85 -54.89 -12.95 -0.42
N GLU A 86 -54.63 -12.68 0.87
CA GLU A 86 -55.67 -12.61 1.90
C GLU A 86 -56.61 -11.41 1.69
N ASN A 87 -56.07 -10.25 1.32
CA ASN A 87 -56.85 -9.07 1.00
C ASN A 87 -57.71 -9.26 -0.26
N ASP A 88 -57.20 -9.94 -1.28
CA ASP A 88 -57.97 -10.29 -2.49
C ASP A 88 -59.14 -11.22 -2.14
N GLN A 89 -58.96 -12.18 -1.22
CA GLN A 89 -60.04 -13.04 -0.73
C GLN A 89 -61.08 -12.28 0.11
N ARG A 90 -60.65 -11.35 0.97
CA ARG A 90 -61.56 -10.53 1.78
C ARG A 90 -62.35 -9.53 0.94
N ARG A 91 -61.76 -9.01 -0.15
CA ARG A 91 -62.45 -8.17 -1.14
C ARG A 91 -63.61 -8.90 -1.79
N LEU A 92 -63.48 -10.20 -2.07
CA LEU A 92 -64.57 -11.03 -2.61
C LEU A 92 -65.67 -11.29 -1.57
N ARG A 93 -65.35 -11.23 -0.27
CA ARG A 93 -66.30 -11.38 0.85
C ARG A 93 -66.93 -10.07 1.32
N GLY A 94 -66.48 -8.92 0.81
CA GLY A 94 -67.00 -7.61 1.18
C GLY A 94 -66.54 -7.09 2.55
N GLU A 95 -65.48 -7.65 3.12
CA GLU A 95 -64.89 -7.20 4.40
C GLU A 95 -63.84 -6.09 4.21
N PRO A 96 -63.61 -5.22 5.21
CA PRO A 96 -62.59 -4.19 5.14
C PRO A 96 -61.16 -4.79 5.05
N LEU A 97 -60.34 -4.20 4.18
CA LEU A 97 -58.96 -4.64 3.91
C LEU A 97 -58.08 -4.50 5.16
N LEU A 98 -57.22 -5.49 5.42
CA LEU A 98 -56.24 -5.40 6.49
C LEU A 98 -55.19 -4.33 6.17
N PRO A 99 -54.83 -3.45 7.14
CA PRO A 99 -53.77 -2.47 6.98
C PRO A 99 -52.44 -3.13 6.58
N ALA A 100 -51.78 -2.54 5.58
CA ALA A 100 -50.54 -3.05 5.01
C ALA A 100 -49.32 -2.82 5.91
N ASP A 101 -49.46 -2.05 6.99
CA ASP A 101 -48.34 -1.58 7.78
C ASP A 101 -47.57 -2.77 8.37
N LEU A 102 -46.31 -2.87 7.95
CA LEU A 102 -45.31 -3.82 8.41
C LEU A 102 -44.50 -3.18 9.55
N ASP A 103 -45.15 -2.38 10.39
CA ASP A 103 -44.48 -1.66 11.47
C ASP A 103 -44.42 -2.51 12.75
N GLY A 104 -44.07 -3.78 12.56
CA GLY A 104 -43.72 -4.68 13.64
C GLY A 104 -42.23 -4.55 13.98
N PRO A 105 -41.84 -4.67 15.26
CA PRO A 105 -40.43 -4.62 15.68
C PRO A 105 -39.53 -5.66 14.98
N ALA A 106 -40.11 -6.67 14.33
CA ALA A 106 -39.42 -7.69 13.53
C ALA A 106 -38.87 -7.19 12.18
N PHE A 107 -39.31 -6.01 11.67
CA PHE A 107 -38.86 -5.46 10.39
C PHE A 107 -37.99 -4.20 10.51
N ARG A 108 -37.41 -3.95 11.68
CA ARG A 108 -36.43 -2.87 11.84
C ARG A 108 -35.27 -3.10 10.88
N LYS A 109 -34.93 -2.08 10.08
CA LYS A 109 -33.78 -2.13 9.17
C LYS A 109 -32.54 -2.47 10.01
N ILE A 110 -31.84 -3.53 9.64
CA ILE A 110 -30.54 -3.83 10.24
C ILE A 110 -29.63 -2.65 9.91
N ASP A 111 -28.92 -2.13 10.91
CA ASP A 111 -28.01 -1.01 10.68
C ASP A 111 -26.78 -1.49 9.90
N PRO A 112 -26.40 -0.81 8.80
CA PRO A 112 -25.23 -1.18 8.04
C PRO A 112 -23.96 -0.96 8.87
N PRO A 113 -22.94 -1.83 8.72
CA PRO A 113 -21.64 -1.59 9.34
C PRO A 113 -20.98 -0.34 8.76
N SER A 114 -20.17 0.35 9.57
CA SER A 114 -19.47 1.56 9.17
C SER A 114 -18.43 1.28 8.08
N GLN A 115 -18.51 1.96 6.94
CA GLN A 115 -17.58 1.80 5.82
C GLN A 115 -16.30 2.63 5.96
N LEU A 116 -16.25 3.58 6.90
CA LEU A 116 -15.12 4.49 7.06
C LEU A 116 -13.83 3.73 7.40
N ASN A 117 -13.90 2.78 8.34
CA ASN A 117 -12.75 1.98 8.74
C ASN A 117 -12.24 1.14 7.56
N THR A 118 -13.14 0.54 6.78
CA THR A 118 -12.78 -0.21 5.57
C THR A 118 -12.01 0.66 4.57
N LEU A 119 -12.50 1.89 4.31
CA LEU A 119 -11.85 2.83 3.39
C LEU A 119 -10.48 3.30 3.90
N MET A 120 -10.37 3.56 5.21
CA MET A 120 -9.11 3.97 5.82
C MET A 120 -8.07 2.85 5.76
N MET A 121 -8.46 1.62 6.12
CA MET A 121 -7.57 0.46 6.08
C MET A 121 -7.17 0.10 4.65
N SER A 122 -8.07 0.21 3.66
CA SER A 122 -7.71 -0.01 2.25
C SER A 122 -6.72 1.02 1.74
N SER A 123 -6.87 2.29 2.15
CA SER A 123 -5.90 3.34 1.80
C SER A 123 -4.54 3.07 2.44
N GLN A 124 -4.50 2.63 3.70
CA GLN A 124 -3.25 2.29 4.38
C GLN A 124 -2.53 1.10 3.72
N ALA A 125 -3.25 0.05 3.35
CA ALA A 125 -2.70 -1.09 2.64
C ALA A 125 -2.11 -0.70 1.28
N GLN A 126 -2.76 0.23 0.57
CA GLN A 126 -2.24 0.74 -0.69
C GLN A 126 -0.92 1.49 -0.51
N LEU A 127 -0.82 2.38 0.47
CA LEU A 127 0.41 3.13 0.77
C LEU A 127 1.57 2.18 1.12
N GLN A 128 1.31 1.15 1.91
CA GLN A 128 2.33 0.16 2.28
C GLN A 128 2.83 -0.63 1.06
N CYS A 129 1.94 -0.99 0.13
CA CYS A 129 2.34 -1.60 -1.13
C CYS A 129 3.22 -0.67 -1.99
N GLU A 130 2.92 0.63 -2.01
CA GLU A 130 3.73 1.63 -2.72
C GLU A 130 5.11 1.79 -2.08
N GLU A 131 5.20 1.84 -0.75
CA GLU A 131 6.46 1.90 0.00
C GLU A 131 7.33 0.66 -0.21
N ILE A 132 6.73 -0.53 -0.20
CA ILE A 132 7.41 -1.80 -0.48
C ILE A 132 7.97 -1.81 -1.91
N ASN A 133 7.18 -1.38 -2.90
CA ASN A 133 7.63 -1.34 -4.28
C ASN A 133 8.76 -0.33 -4.50
N ALA A 134 8.70 0.83 -3.83
CA ALA A 134 9.76 1.83 -3.87
C ALA A 134 11.08 1.30 -3.27
N ALA A 135 11.01 0.67 -2.09
CA ALA A 135 12.17 0.08 -1.43
C ALA A 135 12.78 -1.08 -2.22
N CYS A 136 11.95 -1.93 -2.83
CA CYS A 136 12.41 -2.99 -3.73
C CYS A 136 13.15 -2.42 -4.95
N SER A 137 12.60 -1.38 -5.59
CA SER A 137 13.21 -0.73 -6.76
C SER A 137 14.57 -0.11 -6.40
N GLU A 138 14.65 0.57 -5.27
CA GLU A 138 15.87 1.17 -4.75
C GLU A 138 16.93 0.10 -4.44
N THR A 139 16.58 -0.94 -3.68
CA THR A 139 17.50 -2.02 -3.29
C THR A 139 18.02 -2.77 -4.51
N LEU A 140 17.17 -3.03 -5.49
CA LEU A 140 17.55 -3.68 -6.75
C LEU A 140 18.51 -2.79 -7.56
N GLY A 141 18.27 -1.48 -7.62
CA GLY A 141 19.19 -0.52 -8.22
C GLY A 141 20.58 -0.53 -7.58
N LYS A 142 20.64 -0.49 -6.23
CA LYS A 142 21.89 -0.59 -5.47
C LYS A 142 22.61 -1.92 -5.70
N MET A 143 21.87 -3.03 -5.70
CA MET A 143 22.42 -4.37 -5.97
C MET A 143 23.05 -4.45 -7.36
N PHE A 144 22.41 -3.91 -8.39
CA PHE A 144 22.99 -3.85 -9.73
C PHE A 144 24.27 -3.01 -9.77
N LEU A 145 24.27 -1.82 -9.16
CA LEU A 145 25.48 -0.97 -9.11
C LEU A 145 26.66 -1.69 -8.45
N LEU A 146 26.42 -2.38 -7.33
CA LEU A 146 27.45 -3.18 -6.66
C LEU A 146 27.91 -4.37 -7.50
N HIS A 147 26.98 -5.08 -8.15
CA HIS A 147 27.30 -6.21 -9.03
C HIS A 147 28.21 -5.78 -10.20
N TRP A 148 27.83 -4.72 -10.90
CA TRP A 148 28.61 -4.17 -12.02
C TRP A 148 29.95 -3.59 -11.56
N GLY A 149 30.00 -2.94 -10.40
CA GLY A 149 31.24 -2.48 -9.78
C GLY A 149 32.21 -3.63 -9.47
N ASN A 150 31.69 -4.73 -8.91
CA ASN A 150 32.48 -5.92 -8.60
C ASN A 150 32.93 -6.69 -9.86
N LEU A 151 32.12 -6.71 -10.93
CA LEU A 151 32.53 -7.27 -12.22
C LEU A 151 33.70 -6.50 -12.85
N ARG A 152 33.68 -5.16 -12.77
CA ARG A 152 34.79 -4.30 -13.25
C ARG A 152 36.09 -4.53 -12.48
N LYS A 153 36.00 -4.70 -11.15
CA LYS A 153 37.17 -5.09 -10.32
C LYS A 153 37.75 -6.44 -10.71
N LYS A 154 36.92 -7.40 -11.17
CA LYS A 154 37.42 -8.69 -11.70
C LYS A 154 38.10 -8.57 -13.07
N GLN A 155 37.86 -7.50 -13.84
CA GLN A 155 38.37 -7.36 -15.21
C GLN A 155 39.69 -6.55 -15.34
N THR A 156 40.16 -5.83 -14.31
CA THR A 156 41.43 -5.08 -14.36
C THR A 156 42.18 -5.16 -13.00
N PRO A 157 43.52 -5.34 -12.91
CA PRO A 157 44.54 -5.75 -13.88
C PRO A 157 45.34 -6.99 -13.37
N ALA A 158 44.91 -8.19 -13.75
CA ALA A 158 45.78 -9.38 -13.74
C ALA A 158 45.71 -10.14 -15.07
N GLY A 159 44.56 -10.08 -15.76
CA GLY A 159 44.39 -10.68 -17.09
C GLY A 159 45.01 -9.86 -18.23
N LEU A 160 44.97 -8.52 -18.17
CA LEU A 160 45.50 -7.68 -19.25
C LEU A 160 47.03 -7.59 -19.27
N SER A 161 47.72 -7.59 -18.11
CA SER A 161 49.19 -7.60 -18.10
C SER A 161 49.75 -8.96 -18.54
N ALA A 162 49.07 -10.06 -18.19
CA ALA A 162 49.45 -11.40 -18.62
C ALA A 162 49.23 -11.61 -20.13
N ALA A 163 48.13 -11.10 -20.69
CA ALA A 163 47.87 -11.18 -22.13
C ALA A 163 48.86 -10.34 -22.96
N VAL A 164 49.23 -9.14 -22.49
CA VAL A 164 50.24 -8.31 -23.16
C VAL A 164 51.65 -8.90 -23.02
N ALA A 165 51.97 -9.51 -21.88
CA ALA A 165 53.24 -10.21 -21.68
C ALA A 165 53.37 -11.50 -22.53
N ALA A 166 52.28 -12.25 -22.72
CA ALA A 166 52.27 -13.41 -23.59
C ALA A 166 52.41 -13.02 -25.08
N ALA A 167 51.71 -11.97 -25.53
CA ALA A 167 51.82 -11.48 -26.90
C ALA A 167 53.20 -10.90 -27.25
N ALA A 168 53.96 -10.41 -26.26
CA ALA A 168 55.34 -9.96 -26.45
C ALA A 168 56.37 -11.10 -26.46
N ALA A 169 56.02 -12.30 -25.96
CA ALA A 169 56.89 -13.47 -25.95
C ALA A 169 56.81 -14.28 -27.25
N ASP A 170 55.66 -14.28 -27.94
CA ASP A 170 55.46 -14.96 -29.24
C ASP A 170 56.04 -14.18 -30.45
N ALA A 171 56.60 -12.99 -30.23
CA ALA A 171 57.18 -12.14 -31.28
C ALA A 171 58.72 -12.12 -31.31
N LYS A 172 59.39 -13.09 -30.65
CA LYS A 172 60.84 -13.31 -30.69
C LYS A 172 61.18 -14.69 -31.23
#